data_AF-A0A968INB9-F1
#
_entry.id   AF-A0A968INB9-F1
#
_cell.length_a   1.000
_cell.length_b   1.000
_cell.length_c   1.000
_cell.angle_alpha   90.00
_cell.angle_beta   90.00
_cell.angle_gamma   90.00
#
_symmetry.space_group_name_H-M   'P 1'
#
loop_
_entity.id
_entity.type
_entity.pdbx_description
1 polymer ?
#
loop_
_entity_poly.entity_id
_entity_poly.type
_entity_poly.pdbx_seq_one_letter_code
_entity_poly.pdbx_strand_id
1 'polypeptide(L)'
;MAKALWWLGSVIALGSLLLSLDGRSSLAASPASASQTLADRRLHIAQTLVHYLPNSAEGYNQLASAYLLKSRETGDFSNIVKAESALDQSLHLEPDNQFDNQFGNQSGNGEALKLQLILLLTEHRFRGGG
;
A
#
# COMPACT_ATOMS: atom_id res chain seq x y z
N MET A 1 -32.10 16.05 27.18
CA MET A 1 -32.16 16.33 25.73
C MET A 1 -32.28 14.99 25.02
N ALA A 2 -33.44 14.72 24.43
CA ALA A 2 -33.77 13.47 23.75
C ALA A 2 -33.74 13.66 22.23
N LYS A 3 -33.21 12.67 21.50
CA LYS A 3 -33.28 12.47 20.03
C LYS A 3 -32.45 11.20 19.74
N ALA A 4 -32.83 10.22 18.93
CA ALA A 4 -34.10 9.78 18.39
C ALA A 4 -33.86 8.32 17.97
N LEU A 5 -34.83 7.46 18.27
CA LEU A 5 -34.89 6.05 17.92
C LEU A 5 -35.68 5.95 16.62
N TRP A 6 -35.11 5.42 15.53
CA TRP A 6 -35.88 4.87 14.40
C TRP A 6 -35.16 3.63 13.85
N TRP A 7 -35.99 2.64 13.59
CA TRP A 7 -35.76 1.22 13.38
C TRP A 7 -35.88 0.83 11.89
N LEU A 8 -35.69 -0.48 11.64
CA LEU A 8 -36.04 -1.28 10.44
C LEU A 8 -34.96 -1.26 9.35
N GLY A 9 -34.46 -2.39 8.86
CA GLY A 9 -35.10 -3.67 8.55
C GLY A 9 -34.49 -4.07 7.21
N SER A 10 -33.97 -5.28 7.00
CA SER A 10 -34.83 -6.39 6.62
C SER A 10 -34.07 -7.70 6.73
N VAL A 11 -34.72 -8.65 7.39
CA VAL A 11 -34.57 -10.07 7.12
C VAL A 11 -35.22 -10.34 5.77
N ILE A 12 -34.47 -10.91 4.82
CA ILE A 12 -35.05 -11.70 3.74
C ILE A 12 -34.32 -13.04 3.73
N ALA A 13 -34.99 -14.04 4.30
CA ALA A 13 -34.78 -15.42 3.94
C ALA A 13 -35.82 -15.74 2.85
N LEU A 14 -35.37 -16.13 1.65
CA LEU A 14 -36.16 -16.96 0.75
C LEU A 14 -35.20 -17.71 -0.17
N GLY A 15 -35.26 -19.04 -0.09
CA GLY A 15 -34.40 -19.92 -0.86
C GLY A 15 -34.69 -19.93 -2.35
N SER A 16 -33.77 -20.53 -3.10
CA SER A 16 -34.04 -21.29 -4.30
C SER A 16 -32.82 -22.14 -4.63
N LEU A 17 -33.04 -23.45 -4.62
CA LEU A 17 -32.17 -24.49 -5.14
C LEU A 17 -32.12 -24.33 -6.67
N LEU A 18 -30.95 -24.01 -7.24
CA LEU A 18 -30.67 -24.24 -8.65
C LEU A 18 -29.40 -25.07 -8.79
N LEU A 19 -29.65 -26.29 -9.27
CA LEU A 19 -28.70 -27.25 -9.79
C LEU A 19 -28.04 -26.66 -11.05
N SER A 20 -26.84 -26.10 -10.93
CA SER A 20 -25.97 -25.85 -12.09
C SER A 20 -24.83 -26.85 -12.07
N LEU A 21 -24.96 -27.89 -12.91
CA LEU A 21 -23.82 -28.65 -13.42
C LEU A 21 -23.08 -27.74 -14.39
N ASP A 22 -22.06 -27.04 -13.91
CA ASP A 22 -21.04 -26.45 -14.77
C ASP A 22 -19.68 -26.62 -14.10
N GLY A 23 -19.12 -27.82 -14.27
CA GLY A 23 -18.02 -28.02 -15.21
C GLY A 23 -16.84 -27.06 -15.19
N ARG A 24 -16.63 -26.28 -14.14
CA ARG A 24 -15.42 -25.48 -13.98
C ARG A 24 -14.89 -25.77 -12.60
N SER A 25 -13.87 -26.63 -12.57
CA SER A 25 -12.84 -26.66 -11.53
C SER A 25 -12.38 -25.23 -11.30
N SER A 26 -13.13 -24.53 -10.46
CA SER A 26 -12.66 -23.36 -9.77
C SER A 26 -11.62 -23.94 -8.84
N LEU A 27 -10.40 -24.02 -9.36
CA LEU A 27 -9.19 -23.93 -8.55
C LEU A 27 -9.40 -22.65 -7.77
N ALA A 28 -10.10 -22.75 -6.63
CA ALA A 28 -10.01 -21.81 -5.56
C ALA A 28 -8.51 -21.70 -5.38
N ALA A 29 -7.94 -20.62 -5.89
CA ALA A 29 -6.57 -20.26 -5.59
C ALA A 29 -6.56 -20.21 -4.07
N SER A 30 -6.05 -21.28 -3.48
CA SER A 30 -5.82 -21.37 -2.06
C SER A 30 -5.15 -20.06 -1.70
N PRO A 31 -5.69 -19.22 -0.79
CA PRO A 31 -5.07 -17.96 -0.46
C PRO A 31 -3.67 -18.31 -0.05
N ALA A 32 -2.69 -17.96 -0.90
CA ALA A 32 -1.33 -18.43 -0.79
C ALA A 32 -0.91 -18.19 0.66
N SER A 33 -0.82 -19.28 1.44
CA SER A 33 -0.56 -19.19 2.86
C SER A 33 0.69 -18.35 3.02
N ALA A 34 0.55 -17.28 3.80
CA ALA A 34 1.45 -16.16 3.96
C ALA A 34 2.90 -16.58 4.26
N SER A 35 3.62 -17.02 3.23
CA SER A 35 5.08 -17.08 3.27
C SER A 35 5.53 -15.63 3.32
N GLN A 36 6.11 -15.21 4.44
CA GLN A 36 6.56 -13.83 4.64
C GLN A 36 7.37 -13.39 3.41
N THR A 37 6.82 -12.44 2.66
CA THR A 37 7.46 -11.99 1.44
C THR A 37 8.69 -11.15 1.75
N LEU A 38 9.50 -10.84 0.74
CA LEU A 38 10.60 -9.90 0.93
C LEU A 38 10.05 -8.53 1.35
N ALA A 39 8.92 -8.10 0.77
CA ALA A 39 8.26 -6.87 1.19
C ALA A 39 7.81 -6.91 2.65
N ASP A 40 7.24 -8.02 3.13
CA ASP A 40 6.80 -8.12 4.53
C ASP A 40 7.94 -7.94 5.52
N ARG A 41 9.10 -8.57 5.25
CA ARG A 41 10.29 -8.41 6.10
C ARG A 41 10.79 -6.97 6.10
N ARG A 42 10.87 -6.35 4.91
CA ARG A 42 11.29 -4.94 4.79
C ARG A 42 10.32 -3.99 5.47
N LEU A 43 9.03 -4.24 5.35
CA LEU A 43 7.98 -3.46 5.99
C LEU A 43 8.14 -3.51 7.50
N HIS A 44 8.32 -4.71 8.06
CA HIS A 44 8.51 -4.88 9.50
C HIS A 44 9.74 -4.13 10.02
N ILE A 45 10.88 -4.25 9.32
CA ILE A 45 12.12 -3.54 9.69
C ILE A 45 11.91 -2.02 9.60
N ALA A 46 11.32 -1.52 8.52
CA ALA A 46 11.11 -0.09 8.33
C ALA A 46 10.12 0.50 9.34
N GLN A 47 9.03 -0.22 9.64
CA GLN A 47 8.07 0.17 10.69
C GLN A 47 8.74 0.23 12.06
N THR A 48 9.58 -0.75 12.37
CA THR A 48 10.35 -0.80 13.61
C THR A 48 11.31 0.39 13.69
N LEU A 49 11.99 0.72 12.59
CA LEU A 49 12.91 1.84 12.53
C LEU A 49 12.18 3.18 12.72
N VAL A 50 11.04 3.40 12.05
CA VAL A 50 10.22 4.61 12.27
C VAL A 50 9.66 4.66 13.70
N HIS A 51 9.35 3.52 14.30
CA HIS A 51 8.90 3.47 15.69
C HIS A 51 9.98 3.94 16.67
N TYR A 52 11.23 3.50 16.48
CA TYR A 52 12.35 3.91 17.33
C TYR A 52 12.93 5.27 16.99
N LEU A 53 12.86 5.67 15.71
CA LEU A 53 13.41 6.92 15.18
C LEU A 53 12.31 7.68 14.39
N PRO A 54 11.29 8.22 15.09
CA PRO A 54 10.13 8.85 14.44
C PRO A 54 10.47 10.16 13.72
N ASN A 55 11.65 10.73 13.93
CA ASN A 55 12.10 11.95 13.28
C ASN A 55 13.18 11.68 12.22
N SER A 56 13.30 10.44 11.73
CA SER A 56 14.28 10.07 10.71
C SER A 56 13.63 10.03 9.33
N ALA A 57 14.01 10.96 8.45
CA ALA A 57 13.56 10.97 7.06
C ALA A 57 13.94 9.67 6.32
N GLU A 58 15.11 9.11 6.61
CA GLU A 58 15.57 7.83 6.06
C GLU A 58 14.66 6.67 6.48
N GLY A 59 14.15 6.66 7.71
CA GLY A 59 13.21 5.65 8.15
C GLY A 59 11.91 5.64 7.35
N TYR A 60 11.39 6.84 7.08
CA TYR A 60 10.21 7.00 6.24
C TYR A 60 10.48 6.68 4.76
N ASN A 61 11.69 6.94 4.24
CA ASN A 61 12.09 6.50 2.90
C ASN A 61 12.11 4.98 2.78
N GLN A 62 12.67 4.29 3.78
CA GLN A 62 12.67 2.83 3.82
C GLN A 62 11.25 2.28 3.91
N LEU A 63 10.39 2.92 4.71
CA LEU A 63 8.99 2.54 4.84
C LEU A 63 8.24 2.68 3.51
N ALA A 64 8.43 3.80 2.81
CA ALA A 64 7.87 4.03 1.49
C ALA A 64 8.34 2.96 0.48
N SER A 65 9.65 2.67 0.45
CA SER A 65 10.22 1.66 -0.45
C SER A 65 9.63 0.26 -0.20
N ALA A 66 9.39 -0.09 1.06
CA ALA A 66 8.81 -1.38 1.43
C ALA A 66 7.34 -1.48 1.00
N TYR A 67 6.56 -0.41 1.14
CA TYR A 67 5.19 -0.36 0.64
C TYR A 67 5.14 -0.43 -0.90
N LEU A 68 6.05 0.24 -1.62
CA LEU A 68 6.15 0.12 -3.07
C LEU A 68 6.44 -1.32 -3.52
N LEU A 69 7.36 -1.99 -2.83
CA LEU A 69 7.64 -3.40 -3.10
C LEU A 69 6.40 -4.27 -2.82
N LYS A 70 5.69 -4.02 -1.71
CA LYS A 70 4.46 -4.75 -1.38
C LYS A 70 3.38 -4.53 -2.43
N SER A 71 3.25 -3.32 -2.96
CA SER A 71 2.32 -3.01 -4.07
C SER A 71 2.65 -3.81 -5.32
N ARG A 72 3.93 -4.02 -5.64
CA ARG A 72 4.35 -4.82 -6.80
C ARG A 72 4.07 -6.31 -6.62
N GLU A 73 4.26 -6.81 -5.41
CA GLU A 73 3.99 -8.21 -5.08
C GLU A 73 2.49 -8.53 -5.04
N THR A 74 1.67 -7.60 -4.56
CA THR A 74 0.23 -7.84 -4.30
C THR A 74 -0.71 -7.24 -5.34
N GLY A 75 -0.26 -6.23 -6.10
CA GLY A 75 -1.13 -5.39 -6.91
C GLY A 75 -2.07 -4.48 -6.12
N ASP A 76 -1.92 -4.38 -4.78
CA ASP A 76 -2.78 -3.57 -3.94
C ASP A 76 -2.30 -2.11 -3.86
N PHE A 77 -3.09 -1.24 -4.50
CA PHE A 77 -2.94 0.21 -4.54
C PHE A 77 -2.98 0.88 -3.18
N SER A 78 -3.59 0.27 -2.17
CA SER A 78 -3.58 0.84 -0.81
C SER A 78 -2.15 1.01 -0.29
N ASN A 79 -1.20 0.20 -0.77
CA ASN A 79 0.21 0.32 -0.44
C ASN A 79 0.88 1.51 -1.14
N ILE A 80 0.44 1.89 -2.34
CA ILE A 80 0.92 3.10 -3.03
C ILE A 80 0.57 4.35 -2.21
N VAL A 81 -0.67 4.44 -1.71
CA VAL A 81 -1.12 5.56 -0.86
C VAL A 81 -0.31 5.61 0.45
N LYS A 82 -0.01 4.46 1.05
CA LYS A 82 0.84 4.40 2.26
C LYS A 82 2.28 4.82 1.96
N ALA A 83 2.82 4.46 0.79
CA ALA A 83 4.15 4.88 0.36
C ALA A 83 4.22 6.41 0.16
N GLU A 84 3.19 6.99 -0.47
CA GLU A 84 3.06 8.45 -0.64
C GLU A 84 3.06 9.16 0.71
N SER A 85 2.22 8.73 1.65
CA SER A 85 2.17 9.31 2.99
C SER A 85 3.50 9.20 3.74
N ALA A 86 4.23 8.07 3.60
CA ALA A 86 5.55 7.94 4.19
C ALA A 86 6.56 8.89 3.54
N LEU A 87 6.54 9.06 2.22
CA LEU A 87 7.38 10.06 1.55
C LEU A 87 7.06 11.47 2.02
N ASP A 88 5.78 11.85 2.12
CA ASP A 88 5.39 13.17 2.64
C ASP A 88 5.98 13.44 4.02
N GLN A 89 5.98 12.45 4.91
CA GLN A 89 6.62 12.58 6.22
C GLN A 89 8.14 12.73 6.12
N SER A 90 8.80 11.95 5.26
CA SER A 90 10.24 12.07 5.03
C SER A 90 10.63 13.48 4.58
N LEU A 91 9.86 14.05 3.65
CA LEU A 91 10.08 15.37 3.08
C LEU A 91 9.75 16.50 4.06
N HIS A 92 8.80 16.26 4.95
CA HIS A 92 8.49 17.20 6.02
C HIS A 92 9.65 17.27 7.03
N LEU A 93 10.30 16.15 7.31
CA LEU A 93 11.44 16.06 8.23
C LEU A 93 12.71 16.64 7.62
N GLU A 94 13.02 16.31 6.38
CA GLU A 94 14.21 16.76 5.66
C GLU A 94 13.83 17.31 4.27
N PRO A 95 13.34 18.56 4.19
CA PRO A 95 12.93 19.17 2.93
C PRO A 95 14.10 19.38 1.96
N ASP A 96 15.32 19.56 2.47
CA ASP A 96 16.54 19.72 1.68
C ASP A 96 16.95 18.44 0.91
N ASN A 97 16.43 17.28 1.30
CA ASN A 97 16.65 16.02 0.56
C ASN A 97 16.04 16.03 -0.85
N GLN A 98 15.19 17.02 -1.17
CA GLN A 98 14.62 17.22 -2.50
C GLN A 98 15.58 17.92 -3.48
N PHE A 99 16.58 18.68 -2.98
CA PHE A 99 17.33 19.64 -3.79
C PHE A 99 18.86 19.45 -3.79
N ASP A 100 19.40 18.44 -3.12
CA ASP A 100 20.86 18.21 -3.12
C ASP A 100 21.31 17.32 -4.30
N ASN A 101 21.21 17.88 -5.49
CA ASN A 101 21.88 17.40 -6.69
C ASN A 101 22.88 18.46 -7.17
N GLN A 102 24.03 18.55 -6.50
CA GLN A 102 25.26 18.86 -7.21
C GLN A 102 26.55 18.27 -6.65
N PHE A 103 26.73 18.07 -5.33
CA PHE A 103 27.98 17.48 -4.80
C PHE A 103 27.80 16.71 -3.48
N GLY A 104 27.39 15.44 -3.59
CA GLY A 104 27.83 14.36 -2.70
C GLY A 104 27.46 14.44 -1.21
N ASN A 105 26.23 14.08 -0.87
CA ASN A 105 25.95 13.16 0.23
C ASN A 105 24.64 12.40 -0.03
N GLN A 106 24.69 11.06 0.02
CA GLN A 106 23.70 10.15 -0.56
C GLN A 106 22.39 9.98 0.27
N SER A 107 21.87 11.06 0.87
CA SER A 107 20.61 11.03 1.64
C SER A 107 19.36 11.36 0.77
N GLY A 108 19.53 11.53 -0.54
CA GLY A 108 18.48 11.97 -1.48
C GLY A 108 17.66 10.85 -2.13
N ASN A 109 17.38 9.73 -1.44
CA ASN A 109 16.62 8.62 -2.04
C ASN A 109 15.12 8.94 -2.26
N GLY A 110 14.60 10.00 -1.62
CA GLY A 110 13.18 10.36 -1.67
C GLY A 110 12.66 10.69 -3.08
N GLU A 111 13.43 11.44 -3.89
CA GLU A 111 13.03 11.81 -5.25
C GLU A 111 12.96 10.60 -6.19
N ALA A 112 13.92 9.68 -6.09
CA ALA A 112 13.88 8.45 -6.87
C ALA A 112 12.64 7.59 -6.52
N LEU A 113 12.28 7.53 -5.24
CA LEU A 113 11.08 6.83 -4.78
C LEU A 113 9.79 7.54 -5.24
N LYS A 114 9.74 8.87 -5.25
CA LYS A 114 8.62 9.63 -5.82
C LYS A 114 8.45 9.35 -7.32
N LEU A 115 9.53 9.39 -8.10
CA LEU A 115 9.46 9.10 -9.53
C LEU A 115 8.96 7.67 -9.78
N GLN A 116 9.40 6.71 -8.96
CA GLN A 116 8.93 5.34 -9.03
C GLN A 116 7.44 5.22 -8.68
N LEU A 117 6.96 5.96 -7.67
CA LEU A 117 5.56 6.04 -7.30
C LEU A 117 4.70 6.62 -8.44
N ILE A 118 5.13 7.75 -9.03
CA ILE A 118 4.47 8.39 -10.17
C ILE A 118 4.38 7.42 -11.35
N LEU A 119 5.45 6.69 -11.64
CA LEU A 119 5.46 5.70 -12.70
C LEU A 119 4.45 4.58 -12.44
N LEU A 120 4.41 4.04 -11.21
CA LEU A 120 3.45 2.99 -10.83
C LEU A 120 2.00 3.48 -10.94
N LEU A 121 1.70 4.68 -10.42
CA LEU A 121 0.39 5.31 -10.55
C LEU A 121 -0.03 5.48 -12.01
N THR A 122 0.92 5.90 -12.86
CA THR A 122 0.68 6.14 -14.28
C THR A 122 0.48 4.83 -15.04
N GLU A 123 1.30 3.81 -14.81
CA GLU A 123 1.19 2.48 -15.43
C GLU A 123 -0.20 1.88 -15.20
N HIS A 124 -0.69 1.97 -13.96
CA HIS A 124 -1.99 1.45 -13.61
C HIS A 124 -3.15 2.23 -14.21
N ARG A 125 -3.03 3.56 -14.33
CA ARG A 125 -4.03 4.40 -15.02
C ARG A 125 -4.26 3.96 -16.46
N PHE A 126 -3.22 3.52 -17.16
CA PHE A 126 -3.32 3.08 -18.55
C PHE A 126 -3.80 1.64 -18.72
N ARG A 127 -3.63 0.78 -17.69
CA ARG A 127 -3.97 -0.64 -17.78
C ARG A 127 -5.45 -0.98 -17.56
N GLY A 128 -6.25 -0.04 -17.04
CA GLY A 128 -7.69 -0.25 -16.75
C GLY A 128 -8.67 0.23 -17.84
N GLY A 129 -8.19 0.63 -19.02
CA GLY A 129 -9.01 1.31 -20.04
C GLY A 129 -9.05 0.65 -21.42
N GLY A 130 -8.86 -0.67 -21.52
CA GLY A 130 -8.92 -1.43 -22.78
C GLY A 130 -10.10 -2.37 -22.86
#